data_AF-A0A9W6L9X1-F1
#
_entry.id   AF-A0A9W6L9X1-F1
#
_cell.length_a   1.000
_cell.length_b   1.000
_cell.length_c   1.000
_cell.angle_alpha   90.00
_cell.angle_beta   90.00
_cell.angle_gamma   90.00
#
_symmetry.space_group_name_H-M   'P 1'
#
loop_
_entity.id
_entity.type
_entity.pdbx_description
1 polymer ?
#
loop_
_entity_poly.entity_id
_entity_poly.type
_entity_poly.pdbx_seq_one_letter_code
_entity_poly.pdbx_strand_id
1 'polypeptide(L)'
;MSFWKNLFGKKEEKPSLDPLADLVLEKLKPGYLLDYDLRTWQVVAQHYHDMGDGYRREEWELRSDGEIYFLNREEDEGVYWHLTRQVPVDAVDRNLRNYIREHNDPPETLDYEGVHFRMCSYGGAKFYRNGEGPPQPFLYWDYEDEKREKILTIEQWGDIEFEAYFGQYVEEYQFTNILPGKLSS
;
A
#
# COMPACT_ATOMS: atom_id res chain seq x y z
N MET A 1 -69.42 -13.70 -23.88
CA MET A 1 -68.19 -14.51 -23.76
C MET A 1 -67.03 -13.56 -24.00
N SER A 2 -66.34 -13.06 -22.96
CA SER A 2 -65.10 -13.64 -22.38
C SER A 2 -63.96 -13.64 -23.43
N PHE A 3 -62.74 -13.13 -23.26
CA PHE A 3 -61.77 -13.16 -22.14
C PHE A 3 -60.73 -12.01 -22.39
N TRP A 4 -60.39 -11.13 -21.44
CA TRP A 4 -59.22 -11.17 -20.54
C TRP A 4 -57.89 -11.67 -21.16
N LYS A 5 -56.86 -10.81 -21.30
CA LYS A 5 -55.64 -10.77 -20.44
C LYS A 5 -54.45 -9.99 -21.02
N ASN A 6 -53.98 -9.09 -20.16
CA ASN A 6 -52.58 -8.79 -19.82
C ASN A 6 -51.65 -8.13 -20.86
N LEU A 7 -51.21 -6.89 -20.65
CA LEU A 7 -50.40 -6.33 -19.53
C LEU A 7 -48.90 -6.61 -19.71
N PHE A 8 -48.19 -5.50 -19.94
CA PHE A 8 -46.81 -5.20 -19.52
C PHE A 8 -45.68 -5.94 -20.25
N GLY A 9 -45.11 -5.23 -21.24
CA GLY A 9 -43.73 -5.44 -21.63
C GLY A 9 -42.81 -5.13 -20.46
N LYS A 10 -42.17 -6.15 -19.90
CA LYS A 10 -41.01 -5.96 -19.03
C LYS A 10 -39.91 -5.35 -19.89
N LYS A 11 -39.58 -4.09 -19.65
CA LYS A 11 -38.22 -3.61 -19.90
C LYS A 11 -37.34 -4.40 -18.96
N GLU A 12 -36.39 -5.15 -19.50
CA GLU A 12 -35.25 -5.62 -18.73
C GLU A 12 -34.56 -4.38 -18.17
N GLU A 13 -34.67 -4.16 -16.87
CA GLU A 13 -33.76 -3.27 -16.17
C GLU A 13 -32.37 -3.84 -16.41
N LYS A 14 -31.55 -3.11 -17.16
CA LYS A 14 -30.10 -3.33 -17.14
C LYS A 14 -29.72 -3.37 -15.67
N PRO A 15 -28.93 -4.36 -15.19
CA PRO A 15 -28.44 -4.34 -13.83
C PRO A 15 -27.83 -2.95 -13.62
N SER A 16 -28.41 -2.19 -12.69
CA SER A 16 -27.82 -0.92 -12.31
C SER A 16 -26.45 -1.30 -11.77
N LEU A 17 -25.40 -1.03 -12.55
CA LEU A 17 -24.04 -1.00 -12.03
C LEU A 17 -24.13 -0.04 -10.85
N ASP A 18 -24.05 -0.58 -9.64
CA ASP A 18 -23.91 0.25 -8.46
C ASP A 18 -22.64 1.08 -8.70
N PRO A 19 -22.74 2.42 -8.88
CA PRO A 19 -21.57 3.22 -9.16
C PRO A 19 -20.55 3.20 -8.01
N LEU A 20 -20.93 2.64 -6.85
CA LEU A 20 -20.05 2.36 -5.71
C LEU A 20 -19.40 0.97 -5.78
N ALA A 21 -19.95 0.00 -6.52
CA ALA A 21 -19.32 -1.32 -6.70
C ALA A 21 -17.99 -1.25 -7.47
N ASP A 22 -17.75 -0.15 -8.18
CA ASP A 22 -16.48 0.15 -8.83
C ASP A 22 -15.45 0.85 -7.90
N LEU A 23 -15.79 1.15 -6.65
CA LEU A 23 -14.89 1.83 -5.71
C LEU A 23 -14.19 0.79 -4.83
N VAL A 24 -13.14 0.20 -5.40
CA VAL A 24 -12.21 -0.75 -4.74
C VAL A 24 -10.83 -0.09 -4.57
N LEU A 25 -10.01 -0.62 -3.66
CA LEU A 25 -8.71 -0.03 -3.32
C LEU A 25 -7.78 0.16 -4.53
N GLU A 26 -7.72 -0.84 -5.42
CA GLU A 26 -6.90 -0.77 -6.65
C GLU A 26 -7.25 0.40 -7.59
N LYS A 27 -8.45 0.99 -7.46
CA LYS A 27 -8.92 2.10 -8.28
C LYS A 27 -8.78 3.47 -7.60
N LEU A 28 -8.15 3.53 -6.42
CA LEU A 28 -7.90 4.78 -5.71
C LEU A 28 -7.05 5.74 -6.55
N LYS A 29 -7.42 7.02 -6.52
CA LYS A 29 -6.71 8.11 -7.22
C LYS A 29 -6.43 9.26 -6.26
N PRO A 30 -5.38 10.06 -6.51
CA PRO A 30 -5.19 11.31 -5.78
C PRO A 30 -6.47 12.14 -5.74
N GLY A 31 -6.81 12.60 -4.54
CA GLY A 31 -8.07 13.28 -4.23
C GLY A 31 -9.17 12.38 -3.68
N TYR A 32 -9.07 11.05 -3.75
CA TYR A 32 -10.07 10.15 -3.18
C TYR A 32 -10.02 10.16 -1.65
N LEU A 33 -11.16 9.89 -1.03
CA LEU A 33 -11.32 9.71 0.41
C LEU A 33 -11.67 8.25 0.70
N LEU A 34 -11.22 7.75 1.83
CA LEU A 34 -11.58 6.43 2.36
C LEU A 34 -11.51 6.43 3.88
N ASP A 35 -12.30 5.59 4.54
CA ASP A 35 -12.29 5.43 5.98
C ASP A 35 -11.52 4.17 6.37
N TYR A 36 -10.61 4.31 7.33
CA TYR A 36 -9.85 3.23 7.94
C TYR A 36 -9.58 3.56 9.41
N ASP A 37 -9.79 2.57 10.29
CA ASP A 37 -9.59 2.70 11.74
C ASP A 37 -10.30 3.93 12.35
N LEU A 38 -11.59 4.09 12.02
CA LEU A 38 -12.46 5.18 12.46
C LEU A 38 -11.98 6.59 12.07
N ARG A 39 -11.08 6.70 11.09
CA ARG A 39 -10.59 7.98 10.54
C ARG A 39 -10.79 8.03 9.03
N THR A 40 -11.04 9.23 8.53
CA THR A 40 -11.06 9.50 7.08
C THR A 40 -9.67 9.89 6.61
N TRP A 41 -9.21 9.23 5.56
CA TRP A 41 -7.93 9.43 4.92
C TRP A 41 -8.13 9.97 3.51
N GLN A 42 -7.26 10.89 3.10
CA GLN A 42 -7.19 11.37 1.72
C GLN A 42 -6.02 10.71 1.00
N VAL A 43 -6.28 10.15 -0.18
CA VAL A 43 -5.22 9.75 -1.12
C VAL A 43 -4.60 11.02 -1.69
N VAL A 44 -3.33 11.26 -1.43
CA VAL A 44 -2.63 12.46 -1.92
C VAL A 44 -1.70 12.17 -3.09
N ALA A 45 -1.24 10.92 -3.21
CA ALA A 45 -0.39 10.48 -4.29
C ALA A 45 -0.58 8.98 -4.57
N GLN A 46 -0.18 8.56 -5.76
CA GLN A 46 -0.06 7.15 -6.14
C GLN A 46 1.31 6.95 -6.78
N HIS A 47 2.08 5.99 -6.31
CA HIS A 47 3.41 5.67 -6.77
C HIS A 47 3.45 4.21 -7.25
N TYR A 48 4.55 3.84 -7.91
CA TYR A 48 4.84 2.42 -8.09
C TYR A 48 6.33 2.15 -8.02
N HIS A 49 6.66 0.91 -7.69
CA HIS A 49 8.02 0.41 -7.62
C HIS A 49 8.13 -0.73 -8.65
N ASP A 50 9.10 -0.63 -9.55
CA ASP A 50 9.54 -1.75 -10.40
C ASP A 50 10.54 -2.57 -9.57
N MET A 51 10.12 -3.76 -9.18
CA MET A 51 10.87 -4.66 -8.28
C MET A 51 11.81 -5.60 -9.04
N GLY A 52 11.89 -5.45 -10.37
CA GLY A 52 12.60 -6.37 -11.25
C GLY A 52 11.74 -7.56 -11.70
N ASP A 53 12.22 -8.30 -12.70
CA ASP A 53 11.62 -9.54 -13.21
C ASP A 53 10.12 -9.47 -13.58
N GLY A 54 9.62 -8.27 -13.88
CA GLY A 54 8.23 -8.01 -14.25
C GLY A 54 7.29 -7.78 -13.05
N TYR A 55 7.82 -7.79 -11.83
CA TYR A 55 7.06 -7.51 -10.60
C TYR A 55 6.93 -6.01 -10.34
N ARG A 56 5.73 -5.62 -9.93
CA ARG A 56 5.38 -4.22 -9.63
C ARG A 56 4.64 -4.15 -8.30
N ARG A 57 5.08 -3.23 -7.43
CA ARG A 57 4.38 -2.82 -6.21
C ARG A 57 3.69 -1.48 -6.50
N GLU A 58 2.41 -1.38 -6.19
CA GLU A 58 1.68 -0.11 -6.21
C GLU A 58 1.61 0.46 -4.80
N GLU A 59 1.74 1.78 -4.67
CA GLU A 59 1.70 2.47 -3.38
C GLU A 59 0.78 3.68 -3.46
N TRP A 60 -0.05 3.89 -2.44
CA TRP A 60 -0.87 5.09 -2.26
C TRP A 60 -0.46 5.79 -0.97
N GLU A 61 -0.13 7.07 -1.09
CA GLU A 61 0.13 7.93 0.07
C GLU A 61 -1.21 8.43 0.61
N LEU A 62 -1.51 8.07 1.86
CA LEU A 62 -2.72 8.42 2.59
C LEU A 62 -2.40 9.43 3.67
N ARG A 63 -3.19 10.51 3.76
CA ARG A 63 -3.03 11.53 4.80
C ARG A 63 -4.28 11.73 5.64
N SER A 64 -4.09 11.87 6.94
CA SER A 64 -5.14 12.22 7.90
C SER A 64 -4.51 12.90 9.12
N ASP A 65 -5.00 14.09 9.49
CA ASP A 65 -4.57 14.82 10.71
C ASP A 65 -3.05 14.97 10.93
N GLY A 66 -2.29 15.11 9.84
CA GLY A 66 -0.82 15.25 9.89
C GLY A 66 -0.05 13.93 9.88
N GLU A 67 -0.75 12.80 9.97
CA GLU A 67 -0.19 11.46 9.78
C GLU A 67 -0.15 11.10 8.28
N ILE A 68 0.88 10.33 7.90
CA ILE A 68 1.08 9.84 6.54
C ILE A 68 1.29 8.33 6.58
N TYR A 69 0.40 7.60 5.93
CA TYR A 69 0.48 6.15 5.76
C TYR A 69 0.66 5.81 4.28
N PHE A 70 1.30 4.69 4.02
CA PHE A 70 1.54 4.15 2.69
C PHE A 70 0.81 2.83 2.55
N LEU A 71 -0.27 2.83 1.77
CA LEU A 71 -1.00 1.62 1.42
C LEU A 71 -0.32 1.00 0.22
N ASN A 72 0.15 -0.22 0.35
CA ASN A 72 0.89 -0.92 -0.68
C ASN A 72 0.11 -2.14 -1.16
N ARG A 73 0.21 -2.42 -2.46
CA ARG A 73 -0.36 -3.59 -3.12
C ARG A 73 0.72 -4.32 -3.90
N GLU A 74 0.79 -5.62 -3.68
CA GLU A 74 1.70 -6.51 -4.40
C GLU A 74 0.93 -7.69 -5.00
N GLU A 75 1.33 -8.06 -6.22
CA GLU A 75 0.91 -9.30 -6.87
C GLU A 75 2.11 -10.23 -6.98
N ASP A 76 2.06 -11.33 -6.25
CA ASP A 76 2.99 -12.45 -6.41
C ASP A 76 2.19 -13.75 -6.59
N GLU A 77 2.09 -14.62 -5.57
CA GLU A 77 1.19 -15.79 -5.57
C GLU A 77 -0.30 -15.41 -5.37
N GLY A 78 -0.56 -14.16 -4.99
CA GLY A 78 -1.88 -13.59 -4.72
C GLY A 78 -1.78 -12.06 -4.62
N VAL A 79 -2.90 -11.40 -4.32
CA VAL A 79 -2.93 -9.95 -4.05
C VAL A 79 -2.76 -9.74 -2.55
N TYR A 80 -1.71 -9.03 -2.17
CA TYR A 80 -1.43 -8.68 -0.77
C TYR A 80 -1.48 -7.18 -0.59
N TRP A 81 -2.08 -6.75 0.52
CA TRP A 81 -2.12 -5.36 0.93
C TRP A 81 -1.42 -5.19 2.28
N HIS A 82 -0.59 -4.15 2.38
CA HIS A 82 -0.03 -3.74 3.66
C HIS A 82 -0.06 -2.22 3.81
N LEU A 83 -0.22 -1.77 5.05
CA LEU A 83 -0.33 -0.37 5.40
C LEU A 83 0.80 -0.02 6.37
N THR A 84 1.70 0.85 5.94
CA THR A 84 2.90 1.22 6.69
C THR A 84 2.94 2.70 6.99
N ARG A 85 3.75 3.08 7.98
CA ARG A 85 4.16 4.47 8.24
C ARG A 85 5.67 4.52 8.30
N GLN A 86 6.24 5.66 7.93
CA GLN A 86 7.67 5.87 8.11
C GLN A 86 8.01 5.92 9.60
N VAL A 87 9.11 5.27 9.98
CA VAL A 87 9.69 5.30 11.33
C VAL A 87 11.15 5.72 11.26
N PRO A 88 11.69 6.38 12.30
CA PRO A 88 13.11 6.67 12.33
C PRO A 88 13.92 5.37 12.31
N VAL A 89 14.87 5.24 11.37
CA VAL A 89 15.76 4.08 11.30
C VAL A 89 16.48 3.83 12.62
N ASP A 90 16.91 4.90 13.30
CA ASP A 90 17.59 4.81 14.60
C ASP A 90 16.66 4.34 15.75
N ALA A 91 15.33 4.34 15.53
CA ALA A 91 14.37 3.76 16.46
C ALA A 91 14.22 2.23 16.26
N VAL A 92 14.48 1.73 15.05
CA VAL A 92 14.59 0.29 14.75
C VAL A 92 15.85 -0.26 15.41
N ASP A 93 17.01 0.24 14.99
CA ASP A 93 18.29 -0.02 15.64
C ASP A 93 19.25 1.14 15.34
N ARG A 94 19.80 1.74 16.40
CA ARG A 94 20.73 2.88 16.33
C ARG A 94 22.00 2.57 15.53
N ASN A 95 22.39 1.30 15.44
CA ASN A 95 23.58 0.87 14.73
C ASN A 95 23.29 0.31 13.33
N LEU A 96 22.03 0.21 12.92
CA LEU A 96 21.63 -0.45 11.67
C LEU A 96 22.35 0.12 10.46
N ARG A 97 22.43 1.44 10.35
CA ARG A 97 23.11 2.13 9.24
C ARG A 97 24.60 1.79 9.16
N ASN A 98 25.28 1.71 10.31
CA ASN A 98 26.70 1.35 10.34
C ASN A 98 26.89 -0.12 10.02
N TYR A 99 26.00 -0.98 10.54
CA TYR A 99 26.00 -2.41 10.22
C TYR A 99 25.88 -2.64 8.72
N ILE A 100 24.87 -2.05 8.06
CA ILE A 100 24.69 -2.20 6.61
C ILE A 100 25.90 -1.70 5.83
N ARG A 101 26.54 -0.60 6.25
CA ARG A 101 27.75 -0.10 5.58
C ARG A 101 28.96 -1.02 5.74
N GLU A 102 29.08 -1.71 6.87
CA GLU A 102 30.19 -2.63 7.14
C GLU A 102 29.97 -4.01 6.51
N HIS A 103 28.71 -4.45 6.41
CA HIS A 103 28.34 -5.79 6.00
C HIS A 103 27.70 -5.86 4.60
N ASN A 104 27.40 -4.73 3.98
CA ASN A 104 26.58 -4.52 2.76
C ASN A 104 25.09 -4.87 2.90
N ASP A 105 24.76 -5.76 3.83
CA ASP A 105 23.38 -6.16 4.14
C ASP A 105 23.06 -5.91 5.63
N PRO A 106 21.79 -5.65 5.97
CA PRO A 106 21.32 -5.60 7.35
C PRO A 106 21.29 -7.00 7.99
N PRO A 107 21.11 -7.09 9.32
CA PRO A 107 20.95 -8.37 10.01
C PRO A 107 19.75 -9.18 9.47
N GLU A 108 19.83 -10.52 9.48
CA GLU A 108 18.70 -11.37 9.06
C GLU A 108 17.44 -11.21 9.93
N THR A 109 17.60 -10.70 11.15
CA THR A 109 16.52 -10.49 12.11
C THR A 109 16.64 -9.13 12.77
N LEU A 110 15.50 -8.49 13.03
CA LEU A 110 15.40 -7.22 13.75
C LEU A 110 14.34 -7.33 14.84
N ASP A 111 14.48 -6.54 15.91
CA ASP A 111 13.47 -6.41 16.96
C ASP A 111 13.01 -4.94 17.01
N TYR A 112 11.71 -4.71 16.86
CA TYR A 112 11.15 -3.36 16.90
C TYR A 112 9.77 -3.35 17.55
N GLU A 113 9.54 -2.39 18.46
CA GLU A 113 8.28 -2.26 19.24
C GLU A 113 7.81 -3.58 19.92
N GLY A 114 8.76 -4.45 20.30
CA GLY A 114 8.49 -5.74 20.95
C GLY A 114 8.07 -6.86 20.00
N VAL A 115 8.19 -6.67 18.69
CA VAL A 115 7.94 -7.66 17.64
C VAL A 115 9.29 -8.14 17.09
N HIS A 116 9.41 -9.46 16.93
CA HIS A 116 10.57 -10.10 16.32
C HIS A 116 10.33 -10.29 14.83
N PHE A 117 11.23 -9.75 14.02
CA PHE A 117 11.15 -9.72 12.57
C PHE A 117 12.24 -10.60 11.95
N ARG A 118 11.88 -11.32 10.89
CA ARG A 118 12.83 -12.06 10.05
C ARG A 118 12.73 -11.58 8.61
N MET A 119 13.89 -11.38 7.98
CA MET A 119 13.96 -10.98 6.58
C MET A 119 13.29 -12.03 5.70
N CYS A 120 12.38 -11.59 4.83
CA CYS A 120 11.63 -12.42 3.90
C CYS A 120 11.92 -12.10 2.43
N SER A 121 12.29 -10.85 2.12
CA SER A 121 12.63 -10.42 0.77
C SER A 121 13.66 -9.29 0.80
N TYR A 122 14.47 -9.19 -0.26
CA TYR A 122 15.42 -8.10 -0.44
C TYR A 122 15.79 -7.97 -1.92
N GLY A 123 16.21 -6.77 -2.31
CA GLY A 123 16.66 -6.56 -3.69
C GLY A 123 16.88 -5.11 -4.04
N GLY A 124 17.15 -4.88 -5.32
CA GLY A 124 17.17 -3.55 -5.91
C GLY A 124 15.85 -3.28 -6.63
N ALA A 125 15.31 -2.08 -6.45
CA ALA A 125 14.06 -1.65 -7.07
C ALA A 125 14.18 -0.22 -7.61
N LYS A 126 13.18 0.19 -8.39
CA LYS A 126 13.08 1.52 -8.99
C LYS A 126 11.76 2.16 -8.62
N PHE A 127 11.82 3.29 -7.92
CA PHE A 127 10.65 4.05 -7.52
C PHE A 127 10.24 5.08 -8.58
N TYR A 128 8.95 5.11 -8.90
CA TYR A 128 8.32 6.05 -9.82
C TYR A 128 7.32 6.92 -9.07
N ARG A 129 7.75 8.13 -8.74
CA ARG A 129 6.92 9.13 -8.08
C ARG A 129 5.76 9.53 -9.00
N ASN A 130 4.55 9.48 -8.47
CA ASN A 130 3.31 9.79 -9.21
C ASN A 130 3.09 8.93 -10.47
N GLY A 131 3.79 7.79 -10.58
CA GLY A 131 3.76 6.92 -11.75
C GLY A 131 4.41 7.52 -13.01
N GLU A 132 5.10 8.66 -12.90
CA GLU A 132 5.67 9.40 -14.02
C GLU A 132 7.13 9.78 -13.77
N GLY A 133 7.85 10.16 -14.83
CA GLY A 133 9.21 10.68 -14.72
C GLY A 133 10.31 9.62 -14.59
N PRO A 134 11.56 10.06 -14.33
CA PRO A 134 12.70 9.16 -14.23
C PRO A 134 12.64 8.34 -12.92
N PRO A 135 12.93 7.03 -12.98
CA PRO A 135 12.96 6.20 -11.77
C PRO A 135 14.11 6.58 -10.85
N GLN A 136 13.88 6.42 -9.55
CA GLN A 136 14.91 6.53 -8.52
C GLN A 136 15.27 5.12 -8.03
N PRO A 137 16.52 4.66 -8.23
CA PRO A 137 16.94 3.34 -7.76
C PRO A 137 17.14 3.34 -6.25
N PHE A 138 16.76 2.23 -5.61
CA PHE A 138 16.95 2.00 -4.19
C PHE A 138 17.15 0.51 -3.90
N LEU A 139 17.70 0.19 -2.74
CA LEU A 139 17.71 -1.17 -2.19
C LEU A 139 16.63 -1.29 -1.12
N TYR A 140 16.05 -2.47 -0.98
CA TYR A 140 15.09 -2.76 0.08
C TYR A 140 15.38 -4.09 0.76
N TRP A 141 14.98 -4.17 2.02
CA TRP A 141 14.93 -5.40 2.81
C TRP A 141 13.60 -5.42 3.57
N ASP A 142 12.73 -6.36 3.21
CA ASP A 142 11.44 -6.59 3.83
C ASP A 142 11.56 -7.68 4.89
N TYR A 143 10.93 -7.43 6.03
CA TYR A 143 10.88 -8.33 7.16
C TYR A 143 9.45 -8.53 7.61
N GLU A 144 9.14 -9.75 8.05
CA GLU A 144 7.85 -10.11 8.59
C GLU A 144 8.00 -10.73 9.98
N ASP A 145 6.97 -10.62 10.80
CA ASP A 145 6.87 -11.40 12.02
C ASP A 145 6.46 -12.86 11.71
N GLU A 146 6.60 -13.75 12.70
CA GLU A 146 6.31 -15.19 12.50
C GLU A 146 4.86 -15.44 12.03
N LYS A 147 3.93 -14.56 12.39
CA LYS A 147 2.51 -14.69 12.03
C LYS A 147 2.16 -14.04 10.69
N ARG A 148 3.08 -13.30 10.06
CA ARG A 148 2.83 -12.47 8.87
C ARG A 148 1.69 -11.48 9.07
N GLU A 149 1.63 -10.90 10.27
CA GLU A 149 0.69 -9.83 10.63
C GLU A 149 1.36 -8.46 10.52
N LYS A 150 2.67 -8.39 10.82
CA LYS A 150 3.45 -7.16 10.84
C LYS A 150 4.54 -7.19 9.78
N ILE A 151 4.82 -6.01 9.22
CA ILE A 151 5.88 -5.81 8.25
C ILE A 151 6.79 -4.67 8.71
N LEU A 152 8.08 -4.85 8.47
CA LEU A 152 9.10 -3.83 8.61
C LEU A 152 9.94 -3.82 7.33
N THR A 153 10.01 -2.68 6.66
CA THR A 153 10.83 -2.50 5.46
C THR A 153 11.96 -1.53 5.78
N ILE A 154 13.18 -1.87 5.40
CA ILE A 154 14.33 -0.96 5.39
C ILE A 154 14.64 -0.65 3.94
N GLU A 155 14.79 0.63 3.61
CA GLU A 155 15.18 1.08 2.28
C GLU A 155 16.50 1.86 2.35
N GLN A 156 17.33 1.69 1.33
CA GLN A 156 18.54 2.47 1.11
C GLN A 156 18.46 3.23 -0.21
N TRP A 157 18.59 4.56 -0.11
CA TRP A 157 18.59 5.48 -1.23
C TRP A 157 20.01 6.02 -1.44
N GLY A 158 20.58 5.74 -2.62
CA GLY A 158 21.99 6.03 -2.88
C GLY A 158 22.91 5.34 -1.86
N ASP A 159 23.94 6.04 -1.41
CA ASP A 159 25.00 5.44 -0.56
C ASP A 159 24.78 5.64 0.94
N ILE A 160 23.96 6.62 1.34
CA ILE A 160 23.94 7.11 2.73
C ILE A 160 22.55 7.30 3.33
N GLU A 161 21.52 7.39 2.50
CA GLU A 161 20.17 7.69 2.96
C GLU A 161 19.44 6.37 3.25
N PHE A 162 18.85 6.28 4.43
CA PHE A 162 18.10 5.11 4.86
C PHE A 162 16.76 5.54 5.40
N GLU A 163 15.73 4.81 5.00
CA GLU A 163 14.37 4.94 5.47
C GLU A 163 13.89 3.62 6.05
N ALA A 164 12.94 3.68 6.98
CA ALA A 164 12.32 2.51 7.56
C ALA A 164 10.81 2.71 7.60
N TYR A 165 10.07 1.64 7.32
CA TYR A 165 8.63 1.64 7.27
C TYR A 165 8.11 0.49 8.11
N PHE A 166 7.24 0.78 9.08
CA PHE A 166 6.64 -0.22 9.95
C PHE A 166 5.14 -0.20 9.79
N GLY A 167 4.53 -1.39 9.76
CA GLY A 167 3.12 -1.51 9.51
C GLY A 167 2.57 -2.91 9.71
N GLN A 168 1.46 -3.18 9.02
CA GLN A 168 0.77 -4.45 9.09
C GLN A 168 0.11 -4.80 7.77
N TYR A 169 -0.14 -6.09 7.56
CA TYR A 169 -1.03 -6.54 6.51
C TYR A 169 -2.46 -6.10 6.80
N VAL A 170 -3.16 -5.74 5.75
CA VAL A 170 -4.54 -5.25 5.80
C VAL A 170 -5.37 -5.92 4.73
N GLU A 171 -6.67 -5.89 4.91
CA GLU A 171 -7.64 -6.47 4.01
C GLU A 171 -8.53 -5.39 3.43
N GLU A 172 -8.99 -5.57 2.19
CA GLU A 172 -9.76 -4.53 1.51
C GLU A 172 -11.03 -4.14 2.28
N TYR A 173 -11.69 -5.11 2.93
CA TYR A 173 -12.92 -4.87 3.70
C TYR A 173 -12.72 -3.99 4.94
N GLN A 174 -11.48 -3.79 5.39
CA GLN A 174 -11.16 -2.88 6.50
C GLN A 174 -11.28 -1.41 6.08
N PHE A 175 -11.27 -1.15 4.78
CA PHE A 175 -11.43 0.16 4.19
C PHE A 175 -12.87 0.34 3.72
N THR A 176 -13.48 1.44 4.12
CA THR A 176 -14.89 1.72 3.84
C THR A 176 -15.05 3.14 3.32
N ASN A 177 -16.26 3.49 2.88
CA ASN A 177 -16.59 4.84 2.43
C ASN A 177 -15.57 5.39 1.41
N ILE A 178 -15.12 4.53 0.48
CA ILE A 178 -14.27 4.94 -0.63
C ILE A 178 -15.12 5.86 -1.51
N LEU A 179 -14.69 7.11 -1.65
CA LEU A 179 -15.43 8.15 -2.35
C LEU A 179 -14.46 9.01 -3.17
N PRO A 180 -14.83 9.40 -4.40
CA PRO A 180 -14.10 10.47 -5.09
C PRO A 180 -14.20 11.76 -4.27
N GLY A 181 -13.07 12.35 -3.88
CA GLY A 181 -13.10 13.67 -3.26
C GLY A 181 -13.34 14.76 -4.30
N LYS A 182 -13.63 15.97 -3.82
CA LYS A 182 -13.70 17.13 -4.70
C LYS A 182 -12.31 17.38 -5.28
N LEU A 183 -12.17 17.27 -6.60
CA LEU A 183 -11.00 17.80 -7.31
C LEU A 183 -10.87 19.28 -6.92
N SER A 184 -9.87 19.62 -6.13
CA SER A 184 -9.45 21.01 -5.97
C SER A 184 -8.80 21.43 -7.29
N SER A 185 -9.61 22.04 -8.15
CA SER A 185 -9.20 22.77 -9.35
C SER A 185 -8.30 23.94 -9.02
#